data_AF-A0A2G6GDV8-F1
#
_entry.id   AF-A0A2G6GDV8-F1
#
_cell.length_a   1.000
_cell.length_b   1.000
_cell.length_c   1.000
_cell.angle_alpha   90.00
_cell.angle_beta   90.00
_cell.angle_gamma   90.00
#
_symmetry.space_group_name_H-M   'P 1'
#
loop_
_entity.id
_entity.type
_entity.pdbx_description
1 polymer ?
#
loop_
_entity_poly.entity_id
_entity_poly.type
_entity_poly.pdbx_seq_one_letter_code
_entity_poly.pdbx_strand_id
1 'polypeptide(L)'
;MNSQNILQSFQVSSLFSQKMKKEIITYFQKLNPRQKNLIIQAIKSEKKIALHFIKSLKNKKAVRFETVKSQVESLQRGKIAVLEQQEQNEAQKQISLLFNSLQTL
;
A
#
# COMPACT_ATOMS: atom_id res chain seq x y z
N MET A 1 3.16 -9.99 2.31
CA MET A 1 1.77 -10.33 2.69
C MET A 1 0.90 -10.44 1.44
N ASN A 2 0.49 -11.68 1.13
CA ASN A 2 -0.48 -12.09 0.11
C ASN A 2 -1.91 -11.98 0.71
N SER A 3 -2.96 -11.89 -0.13
CA SER A 3 -4.38 -11.95 0.24
C SER A 3 -4.72 -13.13 1.18
N GLN A 4 -4.14 -14.30 0.95
CA GLN A 4 -4.30 -15.49 1.83
C GLN A 4 -3.80 -15.23 3.25
N ASN A 5 -2.66 -14.58 3.43
CA ASN A 5 -2.11 -14.29 4.76
C ASN A 5 -2.99 -13.30 5.55
N ILE A 6 -3.68 -12.39 4.86
CA ILE A 6 -4.58 -11.43 5.51
C ILE A 6 -5.85 -12.14 5.98
N LEU A 7 -6.46 -12.97 5.15
CA LEU A 7 -7.64 -13.75 5.55
C LEU A 7 -7.34 -14.71 6.71
N GLN A 8 -6.19 -15.38 6.68
CA GLN A 8 -5.75 -16.20 7.80
C GLN A 8 -5.58 -15.38 9.08
N SER A 9 -5.00 -14.17 8.99
CA SER A 9 -4.86 -13.29 10.17
C SER A 9 -6.20 -12.85 10.74
N PHE A 10 -7.23 -12.65 9.90
CA PHE A 10 -8.59 -12.37 10.37
C PHE A 10 -9.24 -13.59 11.03
N GLN A 11 -9.02 -14.80 10.49
CA GLN A 11 -9.57 -16.03 11.05
C GLN A 11 -9.06 -16.31 12.47
N VAL A 12 -7.76 -16.13 12.71
CA VAL A 12 -7.15 -16.41 14.03
C VAL A 12 -7.24 -15.23 15.01
N SER A 13 -7.59 -14.03 14.56
CA SER A 13 -7.68 -12.84 15.42
C SER A 13 -8.78 -12.97 16.48
N SER A 14 -8.47 -12.70 17.75
CA SER A 14 -9.48 -12.64 18.82
C SER A 14 -10.30 -11.35 18.81
N LEU A 15 -9.91 -10.35 18.01
CA LEU A 15 -10.55 -9.02 17.98
C LEU A 15 -11.94 -9.01 17.35
N PHE A 16 -12.30 -10.06 16.61
CA PHE A 16 -13.56 -10.12 15.86
C PHE A 16 -14.40 -11.32 16.31
N SER A 17 -15.71 -11.13 16.38
CA SER A 17 -16.65 -12.22 16.62
C SER A 17 -16.65 -13.22 15.45
N GLN A 18 -17.03 -14.46 15.71
CA GLN A 18 -17.11 -15.49 14.65
C GLN A 18 -18.08 -15.10 13.53
N LYS A 19 -19.18 -14.42 13.87
CA LYS A 19 -20.14 -13.87 12.89
C LYS A 19 -19.45 -12.87 11.97
N MET A 20 -18.74 -11.90 12.54
CA MET A 20 -18.09 -10.84 11.77
C MET A 20 -16.92 -11.37 10.92
N LYS A 21 -16.17 -12.36 11.43
CA LYS A 21 -15.14 -13.06 10.64
C LYS A 21 -15.74 -13.72 9.40
N LYS A 22 -16.84 -14.45 9.56
CA LYS A 22 -17.54 -15.11 8.43
C LYS A 22 -17.99 -14.08 7.41
N GLU A 23 -18.63 -12.99 7.85
CA GLU A 23 -19.08 -11.92 6.96
C GLU A 23 -17.92 -11.28 6.18
N ILE A 24 -16.83 -10.92 6.87
CA ILE A 24 -15.62 -10.34 6.22
C ILE A 24 -15.07 -11.29 5.16
N ILE A 25 -14.94 -12.59 5.47
CA ILE A 25 -14.42 -13.59 4.53
C ILE A 25 -15.36 -13.73 3.33
N THR A 26 -16.67 -13.87 3.57
CA THR A 26 -17.68 -14.01 2.52
C THR A 26 -17.69 -12.79 1.60
N TYR A 27 -17.67 -11.58 2.13
CA TYR A 27 -17.62 -10.36 1.31
C TYR A 27 -16.30 -10.26 0.56
N PHE A 28 -15.18 -10.55 1.21
CA PHE A 28 -13.87 -10.49 0.56
C PHE A 28 -13.76 -11.50 -0.60
N GLN A 29 -14.35 -12.69 -0.47
CA GLN A 29 -14.36 -13.70 -1.54
C GLN A 29 -15.10 -13.22 -2.79
N LYS A 30 -16.21 -12.49 -2.63
CA LYS A 30 -17.04 -11.93 -3.72
C LYS A 30 -16.35 -10.82 -4.51
N LEU A 31 -15.26 -10.25 -4.02
CA LEU A 31 -14.53 -9.16 -4.69
C LEU A 31 -13.69 -9.67 -5.86
N ASN A 32 -13.50 -8.82 -6.87
CA ASN A 32 -12.58 -9.08 -7.96
C ASN A 32 -11.10 -8.85 -7.54
N PRO A 33 -10.11 -9.33 -8.31
CA PRO A 33 -8.69 -9.21 -7.94
C PRO A 33 -8.22 -7.77 -7.71
N ARG A 34 -8.72 -6.81 -8.49
CA ARG A 34 -8.37 -5.38 -8.36
C ARG A 34 -8.87 -4.81 -7.03
N GLN A 35 -10.13 -5.07 -6.69
CA GLN A 35 -10.74 -4.66 -5.42
C GLN A 35 -10.03 -5.30 -4.22
N LYS A 36 -9.70 -6.60 -4.31
CA LYS A 36 -8.93 -7.30 -3.28
C LYS A 36 -7.57 -6.63 -3.06
N ASN A 37 -6.86 -6.29 -4.14
CA ASN A 37 -5.57 -5.61 -4.05
C ASN A 37 -5.66 -4.22 -3.41
N LEU A 38 -6.67 -3.42 -3.75
CA LEU A 38 -6.89 -2.10 -3.14
C LEU A 38 -7.12 -2.19 -1.63
N ILE A 39 -7.99 -3.10 -1.18
CA ILE A 39 -8.25 -3.32 0.25
C ILE A 39 -6.98 -3.78 0.98
N ILE A 40 -6.22 -4.70 0.38
CA ILE A 40 -4.96 -5.18 0.96
C ILE A 40 -3.93 -4.04 1.08
N GLN A 41 -3.83 -3.18 0.08
CA GLN A 41 -2.95 -2.02 0.12
C GLN A 41 -3.37 -1.04 1.21
N ALA A 42 -4.66 -0.76 1.35
CA ALA A 42 -5.19 0.09 2.42
C ALA A 42 -4.86 -0.50 3.81
N ILE A 43 -5.14 -1.78 4.04
CA ILE A 43 -4.83 -2.47 5.31
C ILE A 43 -3.33 -2.43 5.63
N LYS A 44 -2.47 -2.62 4.62
CA LYS A 44 -1.01 -2.52 4.80
C LYS A 44 -0.58 -1.10 5.19
N SER A 45 -1.17 -0.08 4.56
CA SER A 45 -0.88 1.32 4.87
C SER A 45 -1.27 1.65 6.32
N GLU A 46 -2.49 1.32 6.71
CA GLU A 46 -3.01 1.52 8.07
C GLU A 46 -2.17 0.80 9.11
N LYS A 47 -1.80 -0.47 8.86
CA LYS A 47 -0.89 -1.22 9.75
C LYS A 47 0.45 -0.50 9.93
N LYS A 48 1.02 0.06 8.85
CA LYS A 48 2.29 0.80 8.92
C LYS A 48 2.15 2.08 9.76
N ILE A 49 1.07 2.82 9.57
CA ILE A 49 0.75 4.03 10.34
C ILE A 49 0.62 3.68 11.83
N ALA A 50 -0.20 2.67 12.16
CA ALA A 50 -0.39 2.21 13.53
C ALA A 50 0.92 1.76 14.19
N LEU A 51 1.75 0.99 13.49
CA LEU A 51 3.08 0.58 13.99
C LEU A 51 4.00 1.77 14.23
N HIS A 52 4.00 2.76 13.34
CA HIS A 52 4.81 3.96 13.51
C HIS A 52 4.34 4.79 14.71
N PHE A 53 3.03 4.92 14.88
CA PHE A 53 2.43 5.59 16.04
C PHE A 53 2.74 4.87 17.37
N ILE A 54 2.64 3.53 17.42
CA ILE A 54 3.02 2.77 18.62
C ILE A 54 4.51 2.97 18.94
N LYS A 55 5.38 2.98 17.92
CA LYS A 55 6.81 3.27 18.10
C LYS A 55 7.05 4.70 18.60
N SER A 56 6.30 5.70 18.11
CA SER A 56 6.44 7.08 18.57
C SER A 56 5.96 7.25 20.01
N LEU A 57 4.87 6.56 20.40
CA LEU A 57 4.39 6.51 21.79
C LEU A 57 5.42 5.88 22.74
N LYS A 58 6.06 4.76 22.33
CA LYS A 58 7.13 4.11 23.11
C LYS A 58 8.31 5.05 23.39
N ASN A 59 8.57 5.99 22.48
CA ASN A 59 9.62 7.00 22.61
C ASN A 59 9.20 8.26 23.39
N LYS A 60 8.07 8.22 24.12
CA LYS A 60 7.52 9.32 24.98
C LYS A 60 7.31 10.67 24.28
N LYS A 61 7.42 10.75 22.96
CA LYS A 61 6.99 11.94 22.21
C LYS A 61 5.49 11.80 22.02
N ALA A 62 4.70 12.68 22.64
CA ALA A 62 3.27 12.79 22.43
C ALA A 62 2.98 13.25 20.99
N VAL A 63 3.20 12.37 20.01
CA VAL A 63 2.91 12.61 18.62
C VAL A 63 1.49 12.12 18.38
N ARG A 64 0.58 12.99 17.91
CA ARG A 64 -0.79 12.60 17.58
C ARG A 64 -0.81 11.64 16.39
N PHE A 65 -1.71 10.66 16.41
CA PHE A 65 -1.88 9.68 15.32
C PHE A 65 -2.10 10.36 13.95
N GLU A 66 -2.90 11.42 13.91
CA GLU A 66 -3.13 12.27 12.73
C GLU A 66 -1.83 12.82 12.10
N THR A 67 -0.88 13.24 12.94
CA THR A 67 0.42 13.74 12.46
C THR A 67 1.25 12.64 11.81
N VAL A 68 1.24 11.44 12.41
CA VAL A 68 1.93 10.27 11.84
C VAL A 68 1.27 9.83 10.53
N LYS A 69 -0.06 9.80 10.48
CA LYS A 69 -0.83 9.47 9.28
C LYS A 69 -0.47 10.42 8.13
N SER A 70 -0.52 11.73 8.37
CA SER A 70 -0.16 12.73 7.36
C SER A 70 1.27 12.57 6.85
N GLN A 71 2.23 12.25 7.71
CA GLN A 71 3.63 12.02 7.32
C GLN A 71 3.81 10.76 6.47
N VAL A 72 3.09 9.67 6.80
CA VAL A 72 3.17 8.44 6.03
C VAL A 72 2.51 8.62 4.65
N GLU A 73 1.37 9.30 4.59
CA GLU A 73 0.70 9.62 3.33
C GLU A 73 1.56 10.53 2.44
N SER A 74 2.22 11.54 3.00
CA SER A 74 3.13 12.41 2.23
C SER A 74 4.32 11.64 1.67
N LEU A 75 4.90 10.72 2.45
CA LEU A 75 5.98 9.84 1.99
C LEU A 75 5.52 8.87 0.89
N GLN A 76 4.29 8.37 0.97
CA GLN A 76 3.72 7.52 -0.08
C GLN A 76 3.49 8.30 -1.38
N ARG A 77 2.94 9.51 -1.30
CA ARG A 77 2.80 10.40 -2.46
C ARG A 77 4.15 10.73 -3.09
N GLY A 78 5.15 11.08 -2.28
CA GLY A 78 6.51 11.32 -2.77
C GLY A 78 7.11 10.10 -3.47
N LYS A 79 6.87 8.89 -2.95
CA LYS A 79 7.33 7.65 -3.60
C LYS A 79 6.65 7.40 -4.96
N ILE A 80 5.36 7.70 -5.07
CA ILE A 80 4.61 7.56 -6.34
C ILE A 80 5.18 8.53 -7.38
N ALA A 81 5.37 9.80 -7.01
CA ALA A 81 5.94 10.81 -7.90
C ALA A 81 7.33 10.42 -8.43
N VAL A 82 8.19 9.84 -7.58
CA VAL A 82 9.52 9.36 -8.00
C VAL A 82 9.42 8.22 -9.02
N LEU A 83 8.49 7.27 -8.82
CA LEU A 83 8.29 6.16 -9.75
C LEU A 83 7.74 6.64 -11.09
N GLU A 84 6.77 7.56 -11.09
CA GLU A 84 6.22 8.16 -12.32
C GLU A 84 7.30 8.90 -13.11
N GLN A 85 8.19 9.63 -12.43
CA GLN A 85 9.30 10.31 -13.09
C GLN A 85 10.36 9.35 -13.64
N GLN A 86 10.58 8.21 -12.98
CA GLN A 86 11.45 7.16 -13.52
C GLN A 86 10.87 6.54 -14.79
N GLU A 87 9.58 6.22 -14.81
CA GLU A 87 8.89 5.71 -16.01
C GLU A 87 8.97 6.71 -17.19
N GLN A 88 8.79 8.00 -16.92
CA GLN A 88 8.93 9.04 -17.95
C GLN A 88 10.36 9.13 -18.50
N ASN A 89 11.36 9.06 -17.63
CA ASN A 89 12.77 9.10 -18.04
C ASN A 89 13.16 7.86 -18.86
N GLU A 90 12.64 6.68 -18.52
CA GLU A 90 12.85 5.46 -19.30
C GLU A 90 12.16 5.53 -20.66
N ALA A 91 10.93 6.03 -20.72
CA ALA A 91 10.22 6.24 -21.99
C ALA A 91 10.96 7.22 -22.90
N GLN A 92 11.47 8.33 -22.36
CA GLN A 92 12.27 9.29 -23.13
C GLN A 92 13.56 8.68 -23.67
N LYS A 93 14.27 7.86 -22.88
CA LYS A 93 15.46 7.14 -23.34
C LYS A 93 15.15 6.20 -24.49
N GLN A 94 14.05 5.44 -24.40
CA GLN A 94 13.65 4.53 -25.47
C GLN A 94 13.28 5.29 -26.76
N ILE A 95 12.56 6.41 -26.64
CA ILE A 95 12.24 7.28 -27.80
C ILE A 95 13.51 7.82 -28.45
N SER A 96 14.48 8.28 -27.63
CA SER A 96 15.75 8.81 -28.14
C SER A 96 16.57 7.74 -28.88
N LEU A 97 16.63 6.51 -28.34
CA LEU A 97 17.29 5.38 -29.01
C LEU A 97 16.63 5.04 -30.35
N LEU A 98 15.29 5.05 -30.38
CA LEU A 98 14.53 4.78 -31.59
C LEU A 98 14.78 5.85 -32.66
N PHE A 99 14.76 7.12 -32.29
CA PHE A 99 15.08 8.24 -33.19
C PHE A 99 16.50 8.15 -33.77
N ASN A 100 17.50 7.85 -32.93
CA ASN A 100 18.88 7.70 -33.39
C ASN A 100 19.04 6.54 -34.36
N SER A 101 18.35 5.41 -34.12
CA SER A 101 18.37 4.26 -35.04
C SER A 101 17.74 4.54 -36.40
N LEU A 102 16.75 5.45 -36.45
CA LEU A 102 16.10 5.89 -37.69
C LEU A 102 16.94 6.90 -38.48
N GLN A 103 17.85 7.64 -37.84
CA GLN A 103 18.78 8.55 -38.52
C GLN A 103 20.00 7.85 -39.12
N THR A 104 20.28 6.62 -38.69
CA THR A 104 21.40 5.79 -39.21
C THR A 104 21.00 4.85 -40.36
N LEU A 105 19.73 4.90 -40.79
CA LEU A 105 19.18 4.24 -41.98
C LEU A 105 19.17 5.22 -43.16
#